data_AF-A0A7V5KHQ3-F1
#
_entry.id   AF-A0A7V5KHQ3-F1
#
_cell.length_a   1.000
_cell.length_b   1.000
_cell.length_c   1.000
_cell.angle_alpha   90.00
_cell.angle_beta   90.00
_cell.angle_gamma   90.00
#
_symmetry.space_group_name_H-M   'P 1'
#
loop_
_entity.id
_entity.type
_entity.pdbx_description
1 polymer ?
#
loop_
_entity_poly.entity_id
_entity_poly.type
_entity_poly.pdbx_seq_one_letter_code
_entity_poly.pdbx_strand_id
1 'polypeptide(L)'
;MVNQLRIFFAHRWAMIAVGMLAFVIFSGCAWRSKIPVDPMTVGAGDRCFIEKEQVVHADQLYSQMGSLDLVARYLREQDQWRSCEVNEAIYRLRKIHDLP
;
A
#
# COMPACT_ATOMS: atom_id res chain seq x y z
N MET A 1 32.85 -55.82 14.64
CA MET A 1 31.90 -56.83 14.11
C MET A 1 30.50 -56.26 14.31
N VAL A 2 29.95 -55.41 13.44
CA VAL A 2 29.44 -55.64 12.07
C VAL A 2 28.38 -56.75 12.00
N ASN A 3 27.10 -56.38 12.05
CA ASN A 3 26.07 -56.73 11.06
C ASN A 3 24.71 -56.12 11.50
N GLN A 4 24.20 -55.04 10.91
CA GLN A 4 23.60 -54.94 9.57
C GLN A 4 22.25 -55.68 9.41
N LEU A 5 21.22 -54.84 9.24
CA LEU A 5 20.28 -54.86 8.12
C LEU A 5 19.28 -56.02 8.01
N ARG A 6 18.02 -55.70 8.28
CA ARG A 6 16.76 -56.26 7.74
C ARG A 6 15.64 -55.78 8.68
N ILE A 7 14.66 -54.98 8.32
CA ILE A 7 13.85 -54.99 7.12
C ILE A 7 13.21 -53.60 6.97
N PHE A 8 13.64 -52.89 5.92
CA PHE A 8 12.78 -52.01 5.16
C PHE A 8 11.72 -52.89 4.48
N PHE A 9 10.46 -52.80 4.89
CA PHE A 9 9.27 -53.07 4.07
C PHE A 9 8.09 -52.58 4.93
N ALA A 10 7.75 -51.30 4.87
CA ALA A 10 6.87 -50.75 3.83
C ALA A 10 5.53 -51.49 3.79
N HIS A 11 4.46 -50.69 3.95
CA HIS A 11 3.03 -51.03 3.91
C HIS A 11 2.44 -51.33 5.29
N ARG A 12 1.41 -50.64 5.79
CA ARG A 12 0.43 -49.77 5.11
C ARG A 12 -0.53 -49.27 6.21
N TRP A 13 -0.88 -47.98 6.16
CA TRP A 13 -2.07 -47.36 6.80
C TRP A 13 -2.16 -47.28 8.34
N ALA A 14 -1.94 -46.09 8.89
CA ALA A 14 -2.84 -45.54 9.92
C ALA A 14 -2.71 -43.99 10.01
N MET A 15 -3.58 -43.29 9.26
CA MET A 15 -4.44 -42.18 9.75
C MET A 15 -3.71 -40.88 10.20
N ILE A 16 -3.61 -39.86 9.34
CA ILE A 16 -4.47 -38.66 9.30
C ILE A 16 -4.80 -38.07 10.69
N ALA A 17 -4.16 -36.94 11.05
CA ALA A 17 -4.80 -35.81 11.75
C ALA A 17 -3.85 -34.62 11.89
N VAL A 18 -4.22 -33.48 11.26
CA VAL A 18 -4.15 -32.09 11.78
C VAL A 18 -2.76 -31.58 12.23
N GLY A 19 -2.14 -30.52 11.70
CA GLY A 19 -2.64 -29.29 11.10
C GLY A 19 -1.69 -28.16 11.54
N MET A 20 -1.16 -27.41 10.56
CA MET A 20 -0.61 -26.05 10.60
C MET A 20 -0.10 -25.47 11.94
N LEU A 21 1.18 -25.06 11.99
CA LEU A 21 1.57 -23.64 12.19
C LEU A 21 3.10 -23.49 12.17
N ALA A 22 3.60 -23.24 10.96
CA ALA A 22 4.79 -22.42 10.77
C ALA A 22 4.39 -20.96 11.02
N PHE A 23 5.19 -20.18 11.74
CA PHE A 23 5.86 -19.01 11.15
C PHE A 23 6.71 -18.28 12.19
N VAL A 24 8.00 -18.42 11.95
CA VAL A 24 9.12 -17.57 12.35
C VAL A 24 8.73 -16.08 12.43
N ILE A 25 8.82 -15.50 13.63
CA ILE A 25 8.71 -14.05 13.86
C ILE A 25 10.10 -13.46 13.60
N PHE A 26 10.37 -13.11 12.34
CA PHE A 26 11.56 -12.34 11.97
C PHE A 26 11.24 -10.84 12.01
N SER A 27 12.18 -10.12 12.63
CA SER A 27 12.24 -8.70 12.83
C SER A 27 12.02 -7.87 11.55
N GLY A 28 11.18 -6.86 11.65
CA GLY A 28 11.17 -5.72 10.74
C GLY A 28 10.63 -4.54 11.51
N CYS A 29 11.50 -3.64 11.96
CA CYS A 29 11.10 -2.35 12.47
C CYS A 29 10.20 -1.71 11.41
N ALA A 30 8.89 -1.71 11.64
CA ALA A 30 7.97 -0.98 10.81
C ALA A 30 8.32 0.49 10.99
N TRP A 31 8.87 1.10 9.93
CA TRP A 31 8.90 2.54 9.79
C TRP A 31 7.43 2.91 9.68
N ARG A 32 6.78 3.10 10.84
CA ARG A 32 5.42 3.58 10.94
C ARG A 32 5.50 5.03 10.52
N SER A 33 5.54 5.26 9.22
CA SER A 33 5.23 6.55 8.63
C SER A 33 3.87 6.91 9.21
N LYS A 34 3.90 7.85 10.15
CA LYS A 34 2.71 8.43 10.75
C LYS A 34 2.11 9.26 9.63
N ILE A 35 1.35 8.62 8.74
CA ILE A 35 0.54 9.30 7.75
C ILE A 35 -0.42 10.16 8.58
N PRO A 36 -0.38 11.49 8.49
CA PRO A 36 -1.36 12.31 9.18
C PRO A 36 -2.73 11.96 8.60
N VAL A 37 -3.59 11.38 9.43
CA VAL A 37 -4.93 10.87 9.09
C VAL A 37 -5.96 12.00 9.03
N ASP A 38 -5.53 13.24 8.85
CA ASP A 38 -6.43 14.38 8.87
C ASP A 38 -6.49 15.06 7.50
N PRO A 39 -7.46 14.69 6.64
CA PRO A 39 -7.69 15.38 5.38
C PRO A 39 -8.20 16.82 5.57
N MET A 40 -8.50 17.26 6.80
CA MET A 40 -8.99 18.61 7.07
C MET A 40 -7.89 19.66 7.26
N THR A 41 -6.61 19.27 7.30
CA THR A 41 -5.50 20.25 7.39
C THR A 41 -5.00 20.72 6.02
N VAL A 42 -5.82 20.63 4.96
CA VAL A 42 -5.56 21.41 3.73
C VAL A 42 -5.83 22.88 4.08
N GLY A 43 -4.86 23.49 4.75
CA GLY A 43 -4.93 24.86 5.20
C GLY A 43 -5.21 25.77 4.01
N ALA A 44 -6.10 26.74 4.21
CA ALA A 44 -6.41 27.78 3.24
C ALA A 44 -5.18 28.60 2.78
N GLY A 45 -4.00 28.39 3.38
CA GLY A 45 -2.73 29.04 3.07
C GLY A 45 -1.84 28.33 2.03
N ASP A 46 -2.13 27.08 1.64
CA ASP A 46 -1.26 26.29 0.73
C ASP A 46 -1.87 26.10 -0.67
N ARG A 47 -2.66 27.06 -1.14
CA ARG A 47 -3.20 27.02 -2.52
C ARG A 47 -2.15 27.59 -3.46
N CYS A 48 -1.54 26.74 -4.28
CA CYS A 48 -0.74 27.18 -5.41
C CYS A 48 -1.44 26.83 -6.73
N PHE A 49 -1.08 27.58 -7.76
CA PHE A 49 -1.61 27.33 -9.09
C PHE A 49 -0.96 26.08 -9.68
N ILE A 50 -1.79 25.17 -10.21
CA ILE A 50 -1.36 24.04 -11.04
C ILE A 50 -2.01 24.15 -12.42
N GLU A 51 -1.24 23.76 -13.42
CA GLU A 51 -1.65 23.78 -14.82
C GLU A 51 -2.76 22.77 -15.12
N LYS A 52 -3.47 22.94 -16.24
CA LYS A 52 -4.57 22.04 -16.60
C LYS A 52 -4.08 20.62 -16.85
N GLU A 53 -2.92 20.48 -17.47
CA GLU A 53 -2.28 19.19 -17.80
C GLU A 53 -1.96 18.41 -16.53
N GLN A 54 -1.52 19.12 -15.48
CA GLN A 54 -1.26 18.54 -14.17
C GLN A 54 -2.55 17.99 -13.55
N VAL A 55 -3.67 18.70 -13.66
CA VAL A 55 -4.98 18.20 -13.19
C VAL A 55 -5.38 16.94 -13.96
N VAL A 56 -5.21 16.94 -15.28
CA VAL A 56 -5.53 15.77 -16.12
C VAL A 56 -4.69 14.56 -15.73
N HIS A 57 -3.39 14.74 -15.47
CA HIS A 57 -2.51 13.67 -14.99
C HIS A 57 -2.98 13.11 -13.64
N ALA A 58 -3.28 13.99 -12.69
CA ALA A 58 -3.78 13.58 -11.38
C ALA A 58 -5.13 12.82 -11.48
N ASP A 59 -6.00 13.22 -12.42
CA ASP A 59 -7.29 12.58 -12.68
C ASP A 59 -7.13 11.18 -13.31
N GLN A 60 -6.16 11.02 -14.21
CA GLN A 60 -5.80 9.72 -14.76
C GLN A 60 -5.28 8.78 -13.67
N LEU A 61 -4.42 9.27 -12.77
CA LEU A 61 -3.94 8.50 -11.62
C LEU A 61 -5.11 8.11 -10.71
N TYR A 62 -6.05 9.02 -10.45
CA TYR A 62 -7.24 8.72 -9.66
C TYR A 62 -8.11 7.65 -10.32
N SER A 63 -8.33 7.74 -11.62
CA SER A 63 -9.08 6.75 -12.39
C SER A 63 -8.47 5.35 -12.32
N GLN A 64 -7.13 5.25 -12.19
CA GLN A 64 -6.41 3.98 -12.07
C GLN A 64 -6.39 3.44 -10.64
N MET A 65 -6.22 4.31 -9.64
CA MET A 65 -6.00 3.92 -8.24
C MET A 65 -7.28 3.91 -7.40
N GLY A 66 -8.30 4.68 -7.79
CA GLY A 66 -9.57 4.81 -7.08
C GLY A 66 -9.49 5.44 -5.68
N SER A 67 -8.37 6.07 -5.32
CA SER A 67 -8.16 6.65 -3.99
C SER A 67 -7.35 7.94 -4.06
N LEU A 68 -7.90 9.01 -3.49
CA LEU A 68 -7.22 10.30 -3.39
C LEU A 68 -5.94 10.23 -2.55
N ASP A 69 -5.90 9.39 -1.53
CA ASP A 69 -4.72 9.22 -0.67
C ASP A 69 -3.57 8.55 -1.42
N LEU A 70 -3.88 7.55 -2.26
CA LEU A 70 -2.88 6.90 -3.12
C LEU A 70 -2.36 7.88 -4.16
N VAL A 71 -3.23 8.67 -4.78
CA VAL A 71 -2.83 9.73 -5.72
C VAL A 71 -1.93 10.76 -5.03
N ALA A 72 -2.31 11.25 -3.86
CA ALA A 72 -1.52 12.22 -3.11
C ALA A 72 -0.13 11.69 -2.76
N ARG A 73 -0.03 10.42 -2.36
CA ARG A 73 1.26 9.77 -2.09
C ARG A 73 2.08 9.60 -3.36
N TYR A 74 1.46 9.15 -4.45
CA TYR A 74 2.14 8.99 -5.74
C TYR A 74 2.71 10.32 -6.24
N LEU A 75 1.91 11.39 -6.24
CA LEU A 75 2.35 12.71 -6.68
C LEU A 75 3.51 13.25 -5.83
N ARG A 76 3.51 13.01 -4.52
CA ARG A 76 4.62 13.42 -3.62
C ARG A 76 5.88 12.58 -3.81
N GLU A 77 5.73 11.26 -3.86
CA GLU A 77 6.86 10.33 -3.77
C GLU A 77 7.45 9.98 -5.14
N GLN A 78 6.63 9.88 -6.19
CA GLN A 78 7.06 9.48 -7.53
C GLN A 78 7.28 10.69 -8.42
N ASP A 79 6.27 11.56 -8.53
CA ASP A 79 6.36 12.74 -9.41
C ASP A 79 7.04 13.93 -8.72
N GLN A 80 7.34 13.82 -7.42
CA GLN A 80 8.06 14.84 -6.63
C GLN A 80 7.38 16.21 -6.62
N TRP A 81 6.05 16.22 -6.65
CA TRP A 81 5.25 17.45 -6.58
C TRP A 81 5.40 18.12 -5.22
N ARG A 82 5.31 19.45 -5.23
CA ARG A 82 5.32 20.24 -4.00
C ARG A 82 4.05 19.99 -3.22
N SER A 83 4.12 20.14 -1.90
CA SER A 83 2.96 19.89 -1.02
C SER A 83 1.74 20.75 -1.40
N CYS A 84 1.95 22.01 -1.80
CA CYS A 84 0.85 22.90 -2.25
C CYS A 84 0.20 22.41 -3.55
N GLU A 85 0.99 21.85 -4.49
CA GLU A 85 0.51 21.41 -5.81
C GLU A 85 -0.36 20.17 -5.65
N VAL A 86 0.09 19.25 -4.79
CA VAL A 86 -0.67 18.06 -4.41
C VAL A 86 -1.98 18.46 -3.73
N ASN A 87 -1.93 19.42 -2.80
CA ASN A 87 -3.14 19.88 -2.11
C ASN A 87 -4.15 20.50 -3.08
N GLU A 88 -3.71 21.35 -4.01
CA GLU A 88 -4.58 21.91 -5.05
C GLU A 88 -5.11 20.83 -6.00
N ALA A 89 -4.29 19.86 -6.39
CA ALA A 89 -4.71 18.75 -7.24
C ALA A 89 -5.80 17.90 -6.56
N ILE A 90 -5.58 17.50 -5.31
CA ILE A 90 -6.57 16.74 -4.54
C ILE A 90 -7.85 17.56 -4.33
N TYR A 91 -7.74 18.86 -4.08
CA TYR A 91 -8.90 19.74 -3.98
C TYR A 91 -9.72 19.77 -5.27
N ARG A 92 -9.06 19.90 -6.43
CA ARG A 92 -9.74 19.87 -7.73
C ARG A 92 -10.36 18.51 -8.03
N LEU A 93 -9.66 17.42 -7.74
CA LEU A 93 -10.20 16.07 -7.91
C LEU A 93 -11.43 15.83 -7.04
N ARG A 94 -11.42 16.27 -5.77
CA ARG A 94 -12.61 16.20 -4.91
C ARG A 94 -13.80 16.92 -5.53
N LYS A 95 -13.59 18.09 -6.12
CA LYS A 95 -14.65 18.84 -6.81
C LYS A 95 -15.11 18.19 -8.10
N ILE A 96 -14.21 17.62 -8.89
CA ILE A 96 -14.54 16.99 -10.18
C ILE A 96 -15.38 15.73 -9.96
N HIS A 97 -15.07 14.97 -8.90
CA HIS A 97 -15.70 13.69 -8.59
C HIS A 97 -16.78 13.79 -7.49
N ASP A 98 -17.18 15.01 -7.10
CA ASP A 98 -18.17 15.29 -6.04
C ASP A 98 -17.90 14.52 -4.72
N LEU A 99 -16.63 14.44 -4.32
CA LEU A 99 -16.18 13.72 -3.13
C LEU A 99 -16.19 14.61 -1.88
N PRO A 100 -16.48 14.05 -0.69
CA PRO A 100 -16.46 14.79 0.58
C PRO A 100 -15.05 15.25 0.99
#